data_AF-V4PET1-F1
#
_entry.id   AF-V4PET1-F1
#
_cell.length_a   1.000
_cell.length_b   1.000
_cell.length_c   1.000
_cell.angle_alpha   90.00
_cell.angle_beta   90.00
_cell.angle_gamma   90.00
#
_symmetry.space_group_name_H-M   'P 1'
#
loop_
_entity.id
_entity.type
_entity.pdbx_description
1 polymer ?
#
loop_
_entity_poly.entity_id
_entity_poly.type
_entity_poly.pdbx_seq_one_letter_code
_entity_poly.pdbx_strand_id
1 'polypeptide(L)'
;MASLDDFLSRLSATRFAYGLSDCAKTIAAWLVENGHPDLSEPFGVYDEGGAEALLRHFGGLVALCEHGLTSLRVTDQPRRGDVGVVSAAGLLEPMMAICTGKRWALQGRRGVLICPAKCLKAWTV
;
A
#
# COMPACT_ATOMS: atom_id res chain seq x y z
N MET A 1 -5.83 11.42 -13.87
CA MET A 1 -6.06 10.54 -12.71
C MET A 1 -6.36 9.16 -13.25
N ALA A 2 -5.64 8.15 -12.77
CA ALA A 2 -5.76 6.78 -13.28
C ALA A 2 -7.07 6.13 -12.81
N SER A 3 -7.59 5.20 -13.61
CA SER A 3 -8.75 4.39 -13.23
C SER A 3 -8.32 3.32 -12.22
N LEU A 4 -8.92 3.34 -11.02
CA LEU A 4 -8.63 2.34 -9.99
C LEU A 4 -9.01 0.93 -10.45
N ASP A 5 -10.11 0.77 -11.18
CA ASP A 5 -10.55 -0.54 -11.65
C ASP A 5 -9.57 -1.13 -12.66
N ASP A 6 -9.07 -0.31 -13.59
CA ASP A 6 -8.07 -0.76 -14.57
C ASP A 6 -6.75 -1.09 -13.88
N PHE A 7 -6.34 -0.28 -12.89
CA PHE A 7 -5.15 -0.55 -12.10
C PHE A 7 -5.24 -1.88 -11.36
N LEU A 8 -6.33 -2.10 -10.62
CA LEU A 8 -6.54 -3.35 -9.88
C LEU A 8 -6.67 -4.57 -10.80
N SER A 9 -7.27 -4.39 -11.99
CA SER A 9 -7.33 -5.44 -13.02
C SER A 9 -5.94 -5.85 -13.49
N ARG A 10 -5.06 -4.90 -13.82
CA ARG A 10 -3.65 -5.19 -14.20
C ARG A 10 -2.87 -5.83 -13.05
N LEU A 11 -3.05 -5.30 -11.84
CA LEU A 11 -2.39 -5.79 -10.65
C LEU A 11 -2.79 -7.25 -10.34
N SER A 12 -4.04 -7.64 -10.62
CA SER A 12 -4.51 -9.01 -10.41
C SER A 12 -3.76 -10.06 -11.24
N ALA A 13 -3.18 -9.67 -12.38
CA ALA A 13 -2.34 -10.52 -13.21
C ALA A 13 -0.87 -10.57 -12.73
N THR A 14 -0.50 -9.76 -11.74
CA THR A 14 0.88 -9.63 -11.27
C THR A 14 1.15 -10.59 -10.13
N ARG A 15 2.19 -11.43 -10.27
CA ARG A 15 2.64 -12.34 -9.21
C ARG A 15 3.33 -11.53 -8.11
N PHE A 16 3.00 -11.83 -6.86
CA PHE A 16 3.65 -11.24 -5.69
C PHE A 16 5.14 -11.59 -5.60
N ALA A 17 5.96 -10.57 -5.36
CA ALA A 17 7.38 -10.69 -5.03
C ALA A 17 7.80 -9.50 -4.16
N TYR A 18 8.49 -9.75 -3.05
CA TYR A 18 9.01 -8.68 -2.19
C TYR A 18 9.96 -7.77 -2.97
N GLY A 19 9.85 -6.46 -2.73
CA GLY A 19 10.68 -5.45 -3.37
C GLY A 19 10.36 -5.21 -4.85
N LEU A 20 9.40 -5.92 -5.44
CA LEU A 20 9.01 -5.78 -6.84
C LEU A 20 7.49 -5.56 -7.03
N SER A 21 6.68 -6.41 -6.41
CA SER A 21 5.22 -6.47 -6.58
C SER A 21 4.52 -6.87 -5.29
N ASP A 22 4.94 -6.26 -4.18
CA ASP A 22 4.32 -6.40 -2.86
C ASP A 22 3.37 -5.21 -2.56
N CYS A 23 2.86 -5.15 -1.33
CA CYS A 23 1.93 -4.09 -0.95
C CYS A 23 2.54 -2.69 -1.03
N ALA A 24 3.81 -2.49 -0.68
CA ALA A 24 4.45 -1.19 -0.72
C ALA A 24 4.74 -0.75 -2.16
N LYS A 25 5.28 -1.66 -2.99
CA LYS A 25 5.52 -1.39 -4.42
C LYS A 25 4.23 -1.17 -5.20
N THR A 26 3.15 -1.86 -4.82
CA THR A 26 1.82 -1.61 -5.39
C THR A 26 1.34 -0.19 -5.13
N ILE A 27 1.49 0.30 -3.88
CA ILE A 27 1.09 1.67 -3.57
C ILE A 27 1.97 2.68 -4.30
N ALA A 28 3.28 2.46 -4.34
CA ALA A 28 4.17 3.32 -5.09
C ALA A 28 3.78 3.44 -6.57
N ALA A 29 3.49 2.33 -7.23
CA ALA A 29 3.00 2.33 -8.62
C ALA A 29 1.67 3.11 -8.76
N TRP A 30 0.72 2.90 -7.84
CA TRP A 30 -0.56 3.63 -7.85
C TRP A 30 -0.37 5.15 -7.68
N LEU A 31 0.54 5.57 -6.81
CA LEU A 31 0.88 6.97 -6.60
C LEU A 31 1.48 7.60 -7.85
N VAL A 32 2.44 6.93 -8.49
CA VAL A 32 3.05 7.38 -9.75
C VAL A 32 2.01 7.52 -10.86
N GLU A 33 1.11 6.55 -11.01
CA GLU A 33 0.03 6.62 -12.01
C GLU A 33 -0.95 7.79 -11.77
N ASN A 34 -1.01 8.32 -10.55
CA ASN A 34 -1.81 9.48 -10.19
C ASN A 34 -1.02 10.79 -10.10
N GLY A 35 0.25 10.79 -10.51
CA GLY A 35 1.08 12.00 -10.58
C GLY A 35 1.77 12.37 -9.27
N HIS A 36 1.85 11.45 -8.32
CA HIS A 36 2.61 11.61 -7.09
C HIS A 36 4.00 10.96 -7.21
N PRO A 37 5.00 11.36 -6.39
CA PRO A 37 6.32 10.76 -6.41
C PRO A 37 6.30 9.24 -6.13
N ASP A 38 7.29 8.51 -6.66
CA ASP A 38 7.54 7.11 -6.25
C ASP A 38 8.16 7.11 -4.87
N LEU A 39 7.34 6.81 -3.86
CA LEU A 39 7.76 6.83 -2.47
C LEU A 39 8.46 5.53 -2.04
N SER A 40 8.71 4.62 -2.98
CA SER A 40 9.49 3.40 -2.74
C SER A 40 10.99 3.54 -3.02
N GLU A 41 11.43 4.68 -3.56
CA GLU A 41 12.85 4.99 -3.74
C GLU A 41 13.68 4.83 -2.46
N PRO A 42 13.25 5.34 -1.28
CA PRO A 42 14.00 5.18 -0.03
C PRO A 42 14.13 3.73 0.44
N PHE A 43 13.23 2.84 0.00
CA PHE A 43 13.21 1.43 0.40
C PHE A 43 14.13 0.57 -0.48
N GLY A 44 14.45 1.03 -1.69
CA GLY A 44 15.26 0.30 -2.65
C GLY A 44 14.64 -1.05 -3.05
N VAL A 45 15.52 -2.01 -3.39
CA VAL A 45 15.17 -3.41 -3.61
C VAL A 45 15.43 -4.16 -2.31
N TYR A 46 14.47 -4.97 -1.88
CA TYR A 46 14.55 -5.78 -0.67
C TYR A 46 13.87 -7.13 -0.89
N ASP A 47 14.28 -8.12 -0.11
CA ASP A 47 13.60 -9.41 0.02
C ASP A 47 12.71 -9.42 1.29
N GLU A 48 12.17 -10.57 1.65
CA GLU A 48 11.32 -10.72 2.85
C GLU A 48 12.04 -10.26 4.14
N GLY A 49 13.31 -10.64 4.31
CA GLY A 49 14.11 -10.25 5.47
C GLY A 49 14.45 -8.75 5.47
N GLY A 50 14.69 -8.17 4.29
CA GLY A 50 14.88 -6.74 4.11
C GLY A 50 13.62 -5.93 4.42
N ALA A 51 12.43 -6.44 4.06
CA ALA A 51 11.17 -5.83 4.44
C ALA A 51 11.01 -5.78 5.96
N GLU A 52 11.27 -6.89 6.67
CA GLU A 52 11.25 -6.92 8.14
C GLU A 52 12.28 -6.00 8.77
N ALA A 53 13.47 -5.89 8.18
CA ALA A 53 14.51 -4.98 8.65
C ALA A 53 14.10 -3.51 8.51
N LEU A 54 13.48 -3.13 7.38
CA LEU A 54 12.93 -1.80 7.16
C LEU A 54 11.83 -1.49 8.18
N LEU A 55 10.88 -2.40 8.38
CA LEU A 55 9.82 -2.22 9.37
C LEU A 55 10.39 -2.04 10.78
N ARG A 56 11.38 -2.85 11.18
CA ARG A 56 12.06 -2.69 12.48
C ARG A 56 12.78 -1.36 12.60
N HIS A 57 13.49 -0.94 11.55
CA HIS A 57 14.23 0.32 11.55
C HIS A 57 13.31 1.54 11.75
N PHE A 58 12.17 1.58 11.06
CA PHE A 58 11.22 2.68 11.15
C PHE A 58 10.25 2.58 12.34
N GLY A 59 10.19 1.44 13.04
CA GLY A 59 9.24 1.22 14.15
C GLY A 59 7.84 0.77 13.69
N GLY A 60 7.76 0.14 12.52
CA GLY A 60 6.55 -0.44 11.96
C GLY A 60 6.07 0.24 10.68
N LEU A 61 5.04 -0.34 10.05
CA LEU A 61 4.58 0.09 8.73
C LEU A 61 3.97 1.50 8.73
N VAL A 62 3.25 1.88 9.80
CA VAL A 62 2.68 3.24 9.91
C VAL A 62 3.78 4.29 9.91
N ALA A 63 4.81 4.12 10.74
CA ALA A 63 5.92 5.06 10.84
C ALA A 63 6.73 5.12 9.53
N LEU A 64 6.93 3.97 8.88
CA LEU A 64 7.53 3.91 7.54
C LEU A 64 6.71 4.71 6.51
N CYS A 65 5.39 4.54 6.50
CA CYS A 65 4.51 5.31 5.62
C CYS A 65 4.48 6.81 5.97
N GLU A 66 4.55 7.20 7.23
CA GLU A 66 4.63 8.61 7.62
C GLU A 66 5.95 9.25 7.14
N HIS A 67 7.04 8.49 7.12
CA HIS A 67 8.31 8.93 6.55
C HIS A 67 8.26 9.05 5.03
N GLY A 68 7.62 8.11 4.34
CA GLY A 68 7.53 8.09 2.87
C GLY A 68 6.48 9.05 2.31
N LEU A 69 5.27 9.06 2.86
CA LEU A 69 4.07 9.75 2.35
C LEU A 69 3.94 11.22 2.80
N THR A 70 5.06 11.90 3.04
CA THR A 70 5.09 13.27 3.59
C THR A 70 4.42 14.33 2.71
N SER A 71 4.34 14.08 1.39
CA SER A 71 3.70 14.97 0.43
C SER A 71 2.18 14.79 0.33
N LEU A 72 1.62 13.74 0.93
CA LEU A 72 0.19 13.45 0.90
C LEU A 72 -0.50 13.94 2.18
N ARG A 73 -1.76 14.37 2.05
CA ARG A 73 -2.54 14.81 3.21
C ARG A 73 -3.11 13.61 3.97
N VAL A 74 -2.86 13.55 5.28
CA VAL A 74 -3.52 12.57 6.16
C VAL A 74 -5.05 12.80 6.18
N THR A 75 -5.82 11.72 6.23
CA THR A 75 -7.29 11.76 6.29
C THR A 75 -7.88 10.68 7.19
N ASP A 76 -8.96 11.03 7.89
CA ASP A 76 -9.78 10.09 8.68
C ASP A 76 -11.01 9.60 7.91
N GLN A 77 -11.24 10.13 6.70
CA GLN A 77 -12.36 9.78 5.82
C GLN A 77 -11.83 9.37 4.44
N PRO A 78 -11.15 8.21 4.33
CA PRO A 78 -10.56 7.77 3.08
C PRO A 78 -11.63 7.54 2.03
N ARG A 79 -11.40 8.08 0.83
CA ARG A 79 -12.25 7.94 -0.35
C ARG A 79 -11.68 6.90 -1.29
N ARG A 80 -12.46 6.51 -2.29
CA ARG A 80 -11.99 5.60 -3.33
C ARG A 80 -10.74 6.18 -4.02
N GLY A 81 -9.65 5.42 -4.06
CA GLY A 81 -8.35 5.84 -4.59
C GLY A 81 -7.34 6.26 -3.50
N ASP A 82 -7.80 6.63 -2.30
CA ASP A 82 -6.92 6.95 -1.18
C ASP A 82 -6.15 5.70 -0.74
N VAL A 83 -4.98 5.91 -0.12
CA VAL A 83 -4.11 4.82 0.35
C VAL A 83 -4.07 4.81 1.86
N GLY A 84 -3.79 3.64 2.45
CA GLY A 84 -3.73 3.53 3.90
C GLY A 84 -3.02 2.29 4.39
N VAL A 85 -2.68 2.33 5.68
CA VAL A 85 -2.25 1.17 6.44
C VAL A 85 -3.47 0.59 7.13
N VAL A 86 -3.70 -0.70 6.92
CA VAL A 86 -4.88 -1.40 7.43
C VAL A 86 -4.50 -2.67 8.19
N SER A 87 -5.35 -3.05 9.13
CA SER A 87 -5.30 -4.33 9.83
C SER A 87 -6.59 -5.09 9.53
N ALA A 88 -6.48 -6.32 9.03
CA ALA A 88 -7.62 -7.19 8.75
C ALA A 88 -7.58 -8.43 9.65
N ALA A 89 -8.76 -8.93 10.02
CA ALA A 89 -8.86 -10.17 10.79
C ALA A 89 -8.21 -11.32 10.01
N GLY A 90 -7.31 -12.07 10.67
CA GLY A 90 -6.56 -13.17 10.05
C GLY A 90 -5.23 -12.76 9.41
N LEU A 91 -4.89 -11.47 9.39
CA LEU A 91 -3.52 -11.01 9.11
C LEU A 91 -2.80 -10.75 10.44
N LEU A 92 -1.56 -11.24 10.54
CA LEU A 92 -0.71 -11.01 11.71
C LEU A 92 -0.19 -9.57 11.75
N GLU A 93 0.14 -9.02 10.58
CA GLU A 93 0.76 -7.70 10.44
C GLU A 93 -0.12 -6.72 9.65
N PRO A 94 -0.02 -5.40 9.92
CA PRO A 94 -0.64 -4.38 9.09
C PRO A 94 -0.11 -4.40 7.65
N MET A 95 -0.95 -4.01 6.70
CA MET A 95 -0.63 -3.99 5.27
C MET A 95 -0.94 -2.61 4.67
N MET A 96 -0.22 -2.24 3.62
CA MET A 96 -0.63 -1.12 2.77
C MET A 96 -1.75 -1.55 1.83
N ALA A 97 -2.73 -0.68 1.61
CA ALA A 97 -3.89 -0.95 0.78
C ALA A 97 -4.47 0.31 0.13
N ILE A 98 -5.23 0.13 -0.94
CA ILE A 98 -5.98 1.19 -1.63
C ILE A 98 -7.45 1.11 -1.23
N CYS A 99 -8.03 2.22 -0.82
CA CYS A 99 -9.45 2.31 -0.51
C CYS A 99 -10.27 2.19 -1.80
N THR A 100 -11.20 1.24 -1.83
CA THR A 100 -12.13 1.04 -2.94
C THR A 100 -13.45 1.81 -2.76
N GLY A 101 -13.57 2.56 -1.65
CA GLY A 101 -14.74 3.33 -1.22
C GLY A 101 -15.47 2.72 -0.01
N LYS A 102 -15.47 1.38 0.13
CA LYS A 102 -16.04 0.67 1.29
C LYS A 102 -15.16 -0.47 1.82
N ARG A 103 -14.17 -0.88 1.03
CA ARG A 103 -13.25 -2.00 1.32
C ARG A 103 -11.84 -1.59 0.94
N TRP A 104 -10.87 -2.43 1.25
CA TRP A 104 -9.46 -2.19 0.97
C TRP A 104 -8.93 -3.23 0.00
N ALA A 105 -8.26 -2.77 -1.05
CA ALA A 105 -7.58 -3.59 -2.03
C ALA A 105 -6.10 -3.68 -1.66
N LEU A 106 -5.58 -4.90 -1.52
CA LEU A 106 -4.19 -5.17 -1.16
C LEU A 106 -3.60 -6.24 -2.08
N GLN A 107 -2.30 -6.15 -2.33
CA GLN A 107 -1.57 -7.12 -3.13
C GLN A 107 -1.23 -8.34 -2.27
N GLY A 108 -1.94 -9.45 -2.52
CA GLY A 108 -1.71 -10.73 -1.86
C GLY A 108 -0.86 -11.69 -2.70
N ARG A 109 -0.43 -12.80 -2.09
CA ARG A 109 0.40 -13.82 -2.77
C ARG A 109 -0.26 -14.44 -4.02
N ARG A 110 -1.60 -14.41 -4.11
CA ARG A 110 -2.39 -14.97 -5.22
C ARG A 110 -3.05 -13.89 -6.09
N GLY A 111 -2.59 -12.64 -5.99
CA GLY A 111 -3.19 -11.49 -6.66
C GLY A 111 -3.90 -10.55 -5.68
N VAL A 112 -4.75 -9.69 -6.22
CA VAL A 112 -5.44 -8.65 -5.44
C VAL A 112 -6.51 -9.26 -4.54
N LEU A 113 -6.45 -8.93 -3.25
CA LEU A 113 -7.50 -9.22 -2.27
C LEU A 113 -8.28 -7.93 -1.99
N ILE A 114 -9.61 -8.01 -2.02
CA ILE A 114 -10.49 -6.91 -1.61
C ILE A 114 -11.29 -7.33 -0.38
N CYS A 115 -10.99 -6.75 0.77
CA CYS A 115 -11.60 -7.15 2.04
C CYS A 115 -11.98 -5.96 2.94
N PRO A 116 -12.89 -6.15 3.90
CA PRO A 116 -13.02 -5.21 5.01
C PRO A 116 -11.75 -5.25 5.87
N ALA A 117 -11.32 -4.09 6.36
CA ALA A 117 -10.17 -3.96 7.25
C ALA A 117 -10.33 -2.71 8.11
N LYS A 118 -9.73 -2.73 9.31
CA LYS A 118 -9.61 -1.56 10.17
C LYS A 118 -8.53 -0.65 9.60
N CYS A 119 -8.89 0.60 9.28
CA CYS A 119 -7.93 1.61 8.89
C CYS A 119 -7.14 2.07 10.12
N LEU A 120 -5.81 2.01 10.06
CA LEU A 120 -4.91 2.51 11.10
C LEU A 120 -4.45 3.94 10.79
N LYS A 121 -4.19 4.23 9.50
CA LYS A 121 -3.81 5.55 8.98
C LYS A 121 -4.12 5.60 7.48
N ALA A 122 -4.55 6.74 6.96
CA ALA A 122 -4.80 6.94 5.54
C ALA A 122 -4.35 8.31 5.03
N TRP A 123 -4.12 8.38 3.72
CA TRP A 123 -3.69 9.57 3.00
C TRP A 123 -4.52 9.77 1.74
N THR A 124 -4.84 11.03 1.45
CA THR A 124 -5.51 11.42 0.22
C THR A 124 -4.52 11.43 -0.94
N VAL A 125 -4.91 10.73 -2.01
CA VAL A 125 -4.21 10.69 -3.31
C VAL A 125 -4.96 11.60 -4.27
#